data_AF-A0A8I0MI11-F1
#
_entry.id   AF-A0A8I0MI11-F1
#
_cell.length_a   1.000
_cell.length_b   1.000
_cell.length_c   1.000
_cell.angle_alpha   90.00
_cell.angle_beta   90.00
_cell.angle_gamma   90.00
#
_symmetry.space_group_name_H-M   'P 1'
#
loop_
_entity.id
_entity.type
_entity.pdbx_description
1 polymer ?
#
loop_
_entity_poly.entity_id
_entity_poly.type
_entity_poly.pdbx_seq_one_letter_code
_entity_poly.pdbx_strand_id
1 'polypeptide(L)'
;MIISASRRTDIPAFYSEWLMNRIHAGFLLTRNPFNYHQVSRVSLRPEDVDAIVFWTRNPTKLLPYIDELTEIGHRFYFQFTLTGYPRLIESKTLNPHKALDVFKRLSAKVGAEKVIWRYDPILFSNHLPFDEHIRLFSKIASELEGHTRRVVISFADFYQ
;
A
#
# COMPACT_ATOMS: atom_id res chain seq x y z
N MET A 1 7.53 -11.73 14.05
CA MET A 1 6.84 -10.41 14.15
C MET A 1 6.30 -9.96 12.78
N ILE A 2 5.13 -9.29 12.72
CA ILE A 2 4.63 -8.66 11.47
C ILE A 2 4.85 -7.15 11.49
N ILE A 3 5.42 -6.61 10.41
CA ILE A 3 5.66 -5.17 10.25
C ILE A 3 4.62 -4.57 9.32
N SER A 4 3.75 -3.72 9.85
CA SER A 4 2.84 -2.91 9.02
C SER A 4 3.53 -1.61 8.58
N ALA A 5 4.23 -1.65 7.46
CA ALA A 5 4.87 -0.48 6.86
C ALA A 5 3.81 0.47 6.28
N SER A 6 4.01 1.77 6.51
CA SER A 6 3.19 2.88 5.99
C SER A 6 1.91 3.27 6.72
N ARG A 7 1.80 3.01 8.02
CA ARG A 7 0.69 3.53 8.84
C ARG A 7 0.75 5.05 9.08
N ARG A 8 1.94 5.65 9.03
CA ARG A 8 2.16 7.10 9.28
C ARG A 8 2.42 7.91 8.01
N THR A 9 2.97 7.27 6.98
CA THR A 9 3.30 7.87 5.69
C THR A 9 3.42 6.76 4.66
N ASP A 10 3.16 7.01 3.38
CA ASP A 10 3.32 6.02 2.32
C ASP A 10 4.82 5.75 2.03
N ILE A 11 5.39 4.75 2.70
CA ILE A 11 6.82 4.40 2.58
C ILE A 11 7.16 3.97 1.15
N PRO A 12 6.41 3.06 0.48
CA PRO A 12 6.69 2.69 -0.90
C PRO A 12 6.66 3.86 -1.91
N ALA A 13 5.88 4.91 -1.64
CA ALA A 13 5.80 6.07 -2.51
C ALA A 13 6.90 7.11 -2.27
N PHE A 14 7.31 7.29 -1.00
CA PHE A 14 8.13 8.43 -0.60
C PHE A 14 9.48 8.07 0.04
N TYR A 15 9.61 6.88 0.63
CA TYR A 15 10.76 6.52 1.49
C TYR A 15 11.31 5.12 1.20
N SER A 16 11.20 4.61 -0.03
CA SER A 16 11.71 3.28 -0.41
C SER A 16 13.21 3.14 -0.19
N GLU A 17 14.00 4.13 -0.62
CA GLU A 17 15.46 4.11 -0.42
C GLU A 17 15.83 4.12 1.06
N TRP A 18 15.17 4.97 1.85
CA TRP A 18 15.34 4.97 3.31
C TRP A 18 15.02 3.60 3.91
N LEU A 19 13.92 2.96 3.48
CA LEU A 19 13.55 1.63 3.96
C LEU A 19 14.63 0.61 3.62
N MET A 20 15.13 0.59 2.38
CA MET A 20 16.19 -0.34 1.99
C MET A 20 17.46 -0.13 2.82
N ASN A 21 17.85 1.12 3.05
CA ASN A 21 18.96 1.44 3.95
C ASN A 21 18.72 0.96 5.40
N ARG A 22 17.48 0.77 5.84
CA ARG A 22 17.16 0.17 7.15
C ARG A 22 17.14 -1.35 7.11
N ILE A 23 16.63 -1.94 6.03
CA ILE A 23 16.69 -3.38 5.75
C ILE A 23 18.16 -3.85 5.79
N HIS A 24 19.05 -3.16 5.07
CA HIS A 24 20.50 -3.46 5.08
C HIS A 24 21.14 -3.29 6.45
N ALA A 25 20.69 -2.30 7.23
CA ALA A 25 21.16 -2.13 8.60
C ALA A 25 20.60 -3.19 9.57
N GLY A 26 19.55 -3.93 9.18
CA GLY A 26 18.90 -4.96 9.98
C GLY A 26 18.00 -4.43 11.10
N PHE A 27 17.75 -3.11 11.18
CA PHE A 27 16.85 -2.52 12.17
C PHE A 27 16.38 -1.11 11.79
N LEU A 28 15.32 -0.66 12.46
CA LEU A 28 14.92 0.74 12.50
C LEU A 28 14.62 1.20 13.92
N LEU A 29 14.56 2.52 14.09
CA LEU A 29 14.05 3.15 15.31
C LEU A 29 12.69 3.78 15.02
N THR A 30 11.73 3.54 15.89
CA THR A 30 10.40 4.14 15.82
C THR A 30 10.07 4.81 17.14
N ARG A 31 9.41 5.96 17.08
CA ARG A 31 8.97 6.71 18.26
C ARG A 31 7.52 6.36 18.56
N ASN A 32 7.16 6.23 19.84
CA ASN A 32 5.78 6.04 20.25
C ASN A 32 4.99 7.35 19.96
N PRO A 33 3.82 7.28 19.29
CA PRO A 33 3.05 8.48 18.97
C PRO A 33 2.42 9.15 20.20
N PHE A 34 2.24 8.42 21.30
CA PHE A 34 1.65 8.91 22.56
C PHE A 34 2.73 9.30 23.60
N ASN A 35 3.95 8.76 23.48
CA ASN A 35 5.06 9.11 24.36
C ASN A 35 6.32 9.43 23.55
N TYR A 36 6.57 10.71 23.33
CA TYR A 36 7.65 11.20 22.46
C TYR A 36 9.06 10.75 22.90
N HIS A 37 9.30 10.61 24.20
CA HIS A 37 10.61 10.20 24.71
C HIS A 37 10.85 8.69 24.58
N GLN A 38 9.80 7.90 24.32
CA GLN A 38 9.93 6.47 24.13
C GLN A 38 10.30 6.15 22.67
N VAL A 39 11.52 5.66 22.50
CA VAL A 39 12.04 5.17 21.21
C VAL A 39 12.25 3.66 21.29
N SER A 40 11.67 2.94 20.35
CA SER A 40 11.78 1.49 20.24
C SER A 40 12.67 1.12 19.06
N ARG A 41 13.58 0.17 19.28
CA ARG A 41 14.34 -0.49 18.21
C ARG A 41 13.54 -1.68 17.71
N VAL A 42 13.29 -1.73 16.41
CA VAL A 42 12.56 -2.81 15.74
C VAL A 42 13.55 -3.55 14.85
N SER A 43 13.67 -4.87 15.03
CA SER A 43 14.49 -5.69 14.14
C SER A 43 13.87 -5.74 12.74
N LEU A 44 14.73 -5.68 11.73
CA LEU A 44 14.39 -5.90 10.33
C LEU A 44 15.15 -7.10 9.77
N ARG A 45 15.73 -7.95 10.61
CA ARG A 45 16.37 -9.17 10.11
C ARG A 45 15.30 -10.19 9.68
N PRO A 46 15.50 -10.92 8.57
CA PRO A 46 14.52 -11.87 8.05
C PRO A 46 14.04 -12.89 9.09
N GLU A 47 14.94 -13.39 9.94
CA GLU A 47 14.63 -14.37 10.99
C GLU A 47 13.72 -13.85 12.11
N ASP A 48 13.66 -12.52 12.30
CA ASP A 48 12.81 -11.89 13.31
C ASP A 48 11.45 -11.42 12.75
N VAL A 49 11.33 -11.34 11.41
CA VAL A 49 10.19 -10.72 10.71
C VAL A 49 9.45 -11.75 9.86
N ASP A 50 8.24 -12.12 10.30
CA ASP A 50 7.40 -13.09 9.61
C ASP A 50 6.90 -12.56 8.27
N ALA A 51 6.55 -11.26 8.22
CA ALA A 51 6.11 -10.58 7.02
C ALA A 51 6.16 -9.04 7.16
N ILE A 52 6.36 -8.36 6.04
CA ILE A 52 6.16 -6.92 5.88
C ILE A 52 4.89 -6.67 5.08
N VAL A 53 3.97 -5.89 5.64
CA VAL A 53 2.75 -5.43 4.97
C VAL A 53 2.98 -4.03 4.45
N PHE A 54 3.01 -3.86 3.13
CA PHE A 54 3.17 -2.55 2.50
C PHE A 54 1.81 -1.92 2.20
N TRP A 55 1.52 -0.80 2.86
CA TRP A 55 0.35 0.02 2.52
C TRP A 55 0.77 1.15 1.60
N THR A 56 0.10 1.29 0.45
CA THR A 56 0.48 2.33 -0.52
C THR A 56 -0.64 2.68 -1.50
N ARG A 57 -0.53 3.88 -2.06
CA ARG A 57 -1.26 4.31 -3.27
C ARG A 57 -0.32 4.38 -4.48
N ASN A 58 0.98 4.19 -4.28
CA ASN A 58 1.99 4.27 -5.32
C ASN A 58 3.26 3.47 -4.97
N PRO A 59 3.37 2.20 -5.42
CA PRO A 59 4.56 1.37 -5.16
C PRO A 59 5.74 1.66 -6.11
N THR A 60 5.65 2.63 -7.02
CA THR A 60 6.61 2.73 -8.14
C THR A 60 8.06 2.86 -7.71
N LYS A 61 8.35 3.54 -6.59
CA LYS A 61 9.73 3.70 -6.10
C LYS A 61 10.24 2.47 -5.37
N LEU A 62 9.35 1.61 -4.87
CA LEU A 62 9.73 0.34 -4.23
C LEU A 62 9.91 -0.79 -5.23
N LEU A 63 9.23 -0.74 -6.39
CA LEU A 63 9.29 -1.79 -7.43
C LEU A 63 10.71 -2.27 -7.79
N PRO A 64 11.73 -1.40 -7.93
CA PRO A 64 13.09 -1.84 -8.25
C PRO A 64 13.73 -2.71 -7.16
N TYR A 65 13.29 -2.60 -5.91
CA TYR A 65 13.89 -3.28 -4.75
C TYR A 65 13.16 -4.58 -4.35
N ILE A 66 12.12 -4.97 -5.09
CA ILE A 66 11.30 -6.15 -4.76
C ILE A 66 12.08 -7.45 -4.84
N ASP A 67 12.94 -7.58 -5.87
CA ASP A 67 13.77 -8.78 -6.03
C ASP A 67 14.78 -8.87 -4.90
N GLU A 68 15.46 -7.75 -4.60
CA GLU A 68 16.40 -7.65 -3.48
C GLU A 68 15.74 -7.98 -2.12
N LEU A 69 14.54 -7.46 -1.84
CA LEU A 69 13.80 -7.82 -0.62
C LEU A 69 13.54 -9.32 -0.54
N THR A 70 13.25 -9.96 -1.68
CA THR A 70 13.01 -11.41 -1.75
C THR A 70 14.31 -12.19 -1.56
N GLU A 71 15.41 -11.76 -2.17
CA GLU A 71 16.74 -12.36 -2.06
C GLU A 71 17.29 -12.28 -0.63
N ILE A 72 17.07 -11.16 0.06
CA ILE A 72 17.40 -11.00 1.48
C ILE A 72 16.58 -11.97 2.36
N GLY A 73 15.44 -12.46 1.87
CA GLY A 73 14.60 -13.44 2.55
C GLY A 73 13.35 -12.87 3.19
N HIS A 74 12.99 -11.62 2.90
CA HIS A 74 11.75 -11.04 3.42
C HIS A 74 10.52 -11.56 2.69
N ARG A 75 9.51 -11.91 3.49
CA ARG A 75 8.16 -12.17 2.99
C ARG A 75 7.35 -10.88 3.08
N PHE A 76 6.57 -10.58 2.05
CA PHE A 76 5.77 -9.36 2.04
C PHE A 76 4.54 -9.49 1.16
N TYR A 77 3.56 -8.62 1.41
CA TYR A 77 2.41 -8.41 0.53
C TYR A 77 1.99 -6.94 0.57
N PHE A 78 1.14 -6.56 -0.38
CA PHE A 78 0.73 -5.19 -0.62
C PHE A 78 -0.74 -5.00 -0.35
N GLN A 79 -1.04 -3.92 0.36
CA GLN A 79 -2.34 -3.28 0.45
C GLN A 79 -2.30 -2.05 -0.46
N PHE A 80 -2.75 -2.21 -1.72
CA PHE A 80 -2.69 -1.15 -2.73
C PHE A 80 -4.06 -0.49 -2.87
N THR A 81 -4.14 0.76 -2.44
CA THR A 81 -5.34 1.58 -2.57
C THR A 81 -5.48 2.21 -3.95
N LEU A 82 -6.58 1.89 -4.62
CA LEU A 82 -6.95 2.41 -5.94
C LEU A 82 -8.47 2.62 -5.99
N THR A 83 -8.89 3.89 -5.85
CA THR A 83 -10.31 4.28 -5.77
C THR A 83 -10.84 4.87 -7.08
N GLY A 84 -9.95 5.36 -7.96
CA GLY A 84 -10.36 6.04 -9.19
C GLY A 84 -11.00 7.41 -8.97
N TYR A 85 -10.89 7.98 -7.76
CA TYR A 85 -11.53 9.23 -7.41
C TYR A 85 -11.00 10.43 -8.20
N PRO A 86 -11.83 11.47 -8.38
CA PRO A 86 -11.39 12.69 -9.03
C PRO A 86 -10.26 13.35 -8.24
N ARG A 87 -9.37 14.07 -8.95
CA ARG A 87 -8.22 14.76 -8.33
C ARG A 87 -8.60 15.78 -7.26
N LEU A 88 -9.82 16.30 -7.32
CA LEU A 88 -10.35 17.20 -6.28
C LEU A 88 -10.38 16.52 -4.90
N ILE A 89 -10.60 15.20 -4.86
CA ILE A 89 -10.65 14.39 -3.64
C ILE A 89 -9.29 13.72 -3.39
N GLU A 90 -8.65 13.18 -4.42
CA GLU A 90 -7.33 12.56 -4.33
C GLU A 90 -6.30 13.26 -5.23
N SER A 91 -5.70 14.34 -4.71
CA SER A 91 -4.85 15.23 -5.52
C SER A 91 -3.43 14.73 -5.75
N LYS A 92 -2.85 14.01 -4.78
CA LYS A 92 -1.42 13.60 -4.77
C LYS A 92 -1.21 12.11 -5.07
N THR A 93 -2.19 11.46 -5.68
CA THR A 93 -2.10 10.04 -6.07
C THR A 93 -1.78 9.90 -7.56
N LEU A 94 -1.44 8.68 -7.98
CA LEU A 94 -1.29 8.36 -9.39
C LEU A 94 -2.60 8.62 -10.13
N ASN A 95 -2.51 9.05 -11.39
CA ASN A 95 -3.66 9.00 -12.28
C ASN A 95 -4.22 7.55 -12.31
N PRO A 96 -5.55 7.35 -12.29
CA PRO A 96 -6.15 6.01 -12.20
C PRO A 96 -5.65 5.01 -13.26
N HIS A 97 -5.45 5.43 -14.51
CA HIS A 97 -4.94 4.55 -15.56
C HIS A 97 -3.49 4.10 -15.25
N LYS A 98 -2.64 5.04 -14.87
CA LYS A 98 -1.28 4.72 -14.46
C LYS A 98 -1.24 3.85 -13.20
N ALA A 99 -2.17 4.05 -12.27
CA ALA A 99 -2.27 3.24 -11.08
C ALA A 99 -2.66 1.78 -11.42
N LEU A 100 -3.59 1.58 -12.36
CA LEU A 100 -3.92 0.25 -12.90
C LEU A 100 -2.70 -0.43 -13.52
N ASP A 101 -1.95 0.26 -14.38
CA ASP A 101 -0.75 -0.30 -15.01
C ASP A 101 0.30 -0.71 -13.97
N VAL A 102 0.52 0.15 -12.97
CA VAL A 102 1.44 -0.13 -11.87
C VAL A 102 0.95 -1.29 -11.01
N PHE A 103 -0.35 -1.40 -10.76
CA PHE A 103 -0.95 -2.53 -10.04
C PHE A 103 -0.71 -3.84 -10.79
N LYS A 104 -1.03 -3.89 -12.09
CA LYS A 104 -0.82 -5.08 -12.94
C LYS A 104 0.64 -5.50 -12.96
N ARG A 105 1.57 -4.53 -13.11
CA ARG A 105 3.02 -4.77 -13.06
C ARG A 105 3.49 -5.30 -11.71
N LEU A 106 3.01 -4.73 -10.60
CA LEU A 106 3.33 -5.21 -9.27
C LEU A 106 2.84 -6.65 -9.10
N SER A 107 1.58 -6.92 -9.44
CA SER A 107 0.96 -8.24 -9.38
C SER A 107 1.74 -9.27 -10.20
N ALA A 108 2.12 -8.93 -11.45
CA ALA A 108 2.94 -9.80 -12.29
C ALA A 108 4.31 -10.11 -11.68
N LYS A 109 4.88 -9.19 -10.89
CA LYS A 109 6.18 -9.37 -10.24
C LYS A 109 6.11 -10.20 -8.96
N VAL A 110 5.08 -10.01 -8.12
CA VAL A 110 5.03 -10.62 -6.78
C VAL A 110 4.02 -11.76 -6.63
N GLY A 111 3.09 -11.87 -7.58
CA GLY A 111 1.93 -12.77 -7.52
C GLY A 111 0.64 -12.04 -7.16
N ALA A 112 -0.47 -12.40 -7.81
CA ALA A 112 -1.79 -11.80 -7.58
C ALA A 112 -2.34 -12.04 -6.16
N GLU A 113 -1.87 -13.09 -5.50
CA GLU A 113 -2.19 -13.42 -4.12
C GLU A 113 -1.53 -12.47 -3.10
N LYS A 114 -0.46 -11.77 -3.50
CA LYS A 114 0.28 -10.82 -2.65
C LYS A 114 -0.07 -9.36 -2.91
N VAL A 115 -1.02 -9.06 -3.79
CA VAL A 115 -1.49 -7.69 -4.04
C VAL A 115 -2.99 -7.62 -3.76
N ILE A 116 -3.34 -7.04 -2.62
CA ILE A 116 -4.73 -6.83 -2.20
C ILE A 116 -5.16 -5.46 -2.70
N TRP A 117 -6.21 -5.43 -3.51
CA TRP A 117 -6.83 -4.18 -3.92
C TRP A 117 -7.63 -3.59 -2.77
N ARG A 118 -7.40 -2.31 -2.48
CA ARG A 118 -8.22 -1.54 -1.55
C ARG A 118 -9.02 -0.50 -2.31
N TYR A 119 -10.34 -0.66 -2.35
CA TYR A 119 -11.27 0.38 -2.74
C TYR A 119 -11.82 1.02 -1.47
N ASP A 120 -10.94 1.73 -0.78
CA ASP A 120 -11.12 2.11 0.63
C ASP A 120 -10.40 3.44 0.93
N PRO A 121 -11.10 4.43 1.51
CA PRO A 121 -12.51 4.39 1.93
C PRO A 121 -13.47 4.73 0.79
N ILE A 122 -14.68 4.17 0.84
CA ILE A 122 -15.85 4.61 0.09
C ILE A 122 -16.35 5.92 0.73
N LEU A 123 -16.15 7.03 0.01
CA LEU A 123 -16.53 8.37 0.45
C LEU A 123 -17.69 8.89 -0.39
N PHE A 124 -18.89 8.96 0.19
CA PHE A 124 -20.04 9.58 -0.46
C PHE A 124 -19.93 11.10 -0.42
N SER A 125 -20.16 11.73 -1.57
CA SER A 125 -20.24 13.19 -1.69
C SER A 125 -21.05 13.58 -2.94
N ASN A 126 -21.28 14.88 -3.14
CA ASN A 126 -21.84 15.40 -4.39
C ASN A 126 -20.98 15.07 -5.63
N HIS A 127 -19.68 14.80 -5.45
CA HIS A 127 -18.76 14.38 -6.52
C HIS A 127 -18.60 12.86 -6.63
N LEU A 128 -19.04 12.11 -5.63
CA LEU A 128 -18.99 10.66 -5.56
C LEU A 128 -20.35 10.12 -5.07
N PRO A 129 -21.41 10.24 -5.89
CA PRO A 129 -22.68 9.61 -5.59
C PRO A 129 -22.56 8.09 -5.70
N PHE A 130 -23.60 7.39 -5.21
CA PHE A 130 -23.65 5.92 -5.22
C PHE A 130 -23.38 5.31 -6.61
N ASP A 131 -24.05 5.81 -7.65
CA ASP A 131 -23.89 5.28 -9.01
C ASP A 131 -22.48 5.49 -9.57
N GLU A 132 -21.82 6.57 -9.17
CA GLU A 132 -20.43 6.82 -9.56
C GLU A 132 -19.47 5.82 -8.91
N HIS A 133 -19.72 5.44 -7.65
CA HIS A 133 -18.96 4.36 -7.02
C HIS A 133 -19.17 3.02 -7.72
N ILE A 134 -20.39 2.69 -8.11
CA ILE A 134 -20.68 1.45 -8.86
C ILE A 134 -19.93 1.47 -10.20
N ARG A 135 -19.98 2.59 -10.92
CA ARG A 135 -19.26 2.77 -12.20
C ARG A 135 -17.75 2.61 -12.04
N LEU A 136 -17.14 3.31 -11.08
CA LEU A 136 -15.69 3.27 -10.83
C LEU A 136 -15.24 1.88 -10.36
N PHE A 137 -15.93 1.30 -9.38
CA PHE A 137 -15.61 -0.02 -8.84
C PHE A 137 -15.69 -1.08 -9.94
N SER A 138 -16.77 -1.10 -10.72
CA SER A 138 -16.95 -2.09 -11.79
C SER A 138 -15.87 -1.97 -12.86
N LYS A 139 -15.52 -0.73 -13.24
CA LYS A 139 -14.44 -0.50 -14.20
C LYS A 139 -13.10 -0.98 -13.66
N ILE A 140 -12.72 -0.61 -12.45
CA ILE A 140 -11.44 -1.03 -11.85
C ILE A 140 -11.42 -2.55 -11.64
N ALA A 141 -12.50 -3.15 -11.15
CA ALA A 141 -12.60 -4.59 -10.95
C ALA A 141 -12.38 -5.36 -12.26
N SER A 142 -13.02 -4.93 -13.36
CA SER A 142 -12.83 -5.53 -14.68
C SER A 142 -11.38 -5.42 -15.16
N GLU A 143 -10.72 -4.27 -14.91
CA GLU A 143 -9.33 -4.07 -15.28
C GLU A 143 -8.36 -4.89 -14.41
N LEU A 144 -8.72 -5.22 -13.17
CA LEU A 144 -7.86 -5.97 -12.25
C LEU A 144 -8.11 -7.48 -12.26
N GLU A 145 -8.95 -7.97 -13.17
CA GLU A 145 -9.19 -9.41 -13.33
C GLU A 145 -7.87 -10.18 -13.50
N GLY A 146 -7.71 -11.26 -12.74
CA GLY A 146 -6.48 -12.07 -12.72
C GLY A 146 -5.29 -11.45 -12.00
N HIS A 147 -5.32 -10.15 -11.66
CA HIS A 147 -4.21 -9.45 -11.01
C HIS A 147 -4.36 -9.31 -9.49
N THR A 148 -5.52 -9.65 -8.92
CA THR A 148 -5.72 -9.76 -7.47
C THR A 148 -6.69 -10.87 -7.14
N ARG A 149 -6.61 -11.41 -5.92
CA ARG A 149 -7.56 -12.40 -5.38
C ARG A 149 -8.47 -11.83 -4.30
N ARG A 150 -8.23 -10.59 -3.87
CA ARG A 150 -8.97 -9.99 -2.74
C ARG A 150 -9.12 -8.50 -2.93
N VAL A 151 -10.34 -8.01 -2.69
CA VAL A 151 -10.63 -6.60 -2.51
C VAL A 151 -11.03 -6.33 -1.07
N VAL A 152 -10.60 -5.20 -0.53
CA VAL A 152 -11.07 -4.65 0.75
C VAL A 152 -11.80 -3.35 0.47
N ILE A 153 -12.98 -3.21 1.05
CA ILE A 153 -13.77 -1.99 1.07
C ILE A 153 -14.02 -1.57 2.51
N SER A 154 -14.15 -0.27 2.72
CA SER A 154 -14.69 0.30 3.96
C SER A 154 -15.45 1.58 3.61
N PHE A 155 -16.32 2.06 4.48
CA PHE A 155 -17.01 3.34 4.29
C PHE A 155 -16.34 4.41 5.15
N ALA A 156 -16.19 5.62 4.59
CA ALA A 156 -15.70 6.76 5.35
C ALA A 156 -16.70 7.07 6.47
N ASP A 157 -16.22 7.01 7.71
CA ASP A 157 -16.97 7.41 8.90
C ASP A 157 -16.31 8.66 9.50
N PHE A 158 -17.11 9.69 9.74
CA PHE A 158 -16.62 10.95 10.28
C PHE A 158 -16.80 10.93 11.78
N TYR A 159 -15.69 11.06 12.51
CA TYR A 159 -15.70 11.12 13.96
C TYR A 159 -16.68 12.20 14.44
N GLN A 160 -17.58 11.81 15.33
CA GLN A 160 -18.48 12.69 16.07
C GLN A 160 -17.83 13.15 17.37
#